data_AF-A0A543L255-F1
#
_entry.id   AF-A0A543L255-F1
#
_cell.length_a   1.000
_cell.length_b   1.000
_cell.length_c   1.000
_cell.angle_alpha   90.00
_cell.angle_beta   90.00
_cell.angle_gamma   90.00
#
_symmetry.space_group_name_H-M   'P 1'
#
loop_
_entity.id
_entity.type
_entity.pdbx_description
1 polymer ?
#
loop_
_entity_poly.entity_id
_entity_poly.type
_entity_poly.pdbx_seq_one_letter_code
_entity_poly.pdbx_strand_id
1 'polypeptide(L)' 'MSNVANSSNFDPAQAALAALSRAGLRAAEEARRANTCMVVEEDGKVLHESPQEYLRKRSEQPLLSSTKPSVHDTLDAL' A
#
# COMPACT_ATOMS: atom_id res chain seq x y z
N MET A 1 -31.74 12.29 20.54
CA MET A 1 -30.72 12.66 21.53
C MET A 1 -29.36 12.61 20.84
N SER A 2 -28.59 13.67 21.04
CA SER A 2 -27.33 14.00 20.38
C SER A 2 -26.20 13.03 20.72
N ASN A 3 -25.33 12.82 19.72
CA ASN A 3 -23.94 12.37 19.64
C ASN A 3 -23.11 12.09 20.93
N VAL A 4 -22.01 11.34 20.73
CA VAL A 4 -20.79 11.13 21.57
C VAL A 4 -20.73 9.69 22.13
N ALA A 5 -19.76 8.83 21.82
CA ALA A 5 -18.41 9.00 21.27
C ALA A 5 -18.07 7.86 20.30
N ASN A 6 -17.78 8.19 19.03
CA ASN A 6 -16.91 7.32 18.24
C ASN A 6 -15.48 7.63 18.73
N SER A 7 -15.00 6.89 19.71
CA SER A 7 -13.59 6.92 20.10
C SER A 7 -12.77 6.68 18.84
N SER A 8 -12.13 7.73 18.36
CA SER A 8 -11.19 7.67 17.26
C SER A 8 -10.15 6.61 17.58
N ASN A 9 -10.31 5.41 17.02
CA ASN A 9 -9.28 4.39 16.96
C ASN A 9 -8.19 4.93 16.05
N PHE A 10 -7.39 5.84 16.59
CA PHE A 10 -6.17 6.30 15.97
C PHE A 10 -5.21 5.13 16.00
N ASP A 11 -5.14 4.40 14.89
CA ASP A 11 -4.12 3.40 14.66
C ASP A 11 -2.92 4.09 13.98
N PRO A 12 -1.81 4.34 14.72
CA PRO A 12 -0.63 4.99 14.17
C PRO A 12 0.00 4.19 13.02
N ALA A 13 -0.12 2.87 13.02
CA ALA A 13 0.43 2.03 11.96
C ALA A 13 -0.33 2.25 10.65
N GLN A 14 -1.65 2.30 10.71
CA GLN A 14 -2.48 2.62 9.54
C GLN A 14 -2.23 4.05 9.04
N ALA A 15 -2.08 5.02 9.96
CA ALA A 15 -1.76 6.39 9.61
C ALA A 15 -0.38 6.51 8.93
N ALA A 16 0.64 5.81 9.46
CA ALA A 16 1.98 5.77 8.89
C ALA A 16 1.97 5.12 7.50
N LEU A 17 1.27 3.99 7.33
CA LEU A 17 1.14 3.32 6.04
C LEU A 17 0.47 4.21 4.99
N ALA A 18 -0.60 4.92 5.36
CA ALA A 18 -1.27 5.87 4.48
C ALA A 18 -0.35 7.04 4.11
N ALA A 19 0.42 7.56 5.08
CA ALA A 19 1.38 8.64 4.85
C ALA A 19 2.50 8.19 3.89
N LEU A 20 3.10 7.03 4.12
CA LEU A 20 4.12 6.45 3.24
C LEU A 20 3.58 6.20 1.83
N SER A 21 2.35 5.69 1.73
CA SER A 21 1.69 5.47 0.43
C SER A 21 1.50 6.76 -0.35
N ARG A 22 1.13 7.85 0.32
CA ARG A 22 1.00 9.17 -0.31
C ARG A 22 2.37 9.76 -0.64
N ALA A 23 3.36 9.57 0.22
CA ALA A 23 4.73 10.04 -0.02
C ALA A 23 5.33 9.40 -1.28
N GLY A 24 5.12 8.10 -1.50
CA GLY A 24 5.57 7.41 -2.73
C GLY A 24 4.92 7.97 -4.00
N LEU A 25 3.61 8.25 -3.99
CA LEU A 25 2.94 8.87 -5.14
C LEU A 25 3.49 10.27 -5.43
N ARG A 26 3.70 11.07 -4.38
CA ARG A 26 4.28 12.41 -4.52
C ARG A 26 5.71 12.36 -5.06
N ALA A 27 6.53 11.44 -4.56
CA ALA A 27 7.88 11.23 -5.06
C ALA A 27 7.88 10.89 -6.56
N ALA A 28 6.94 10.07 -7.02
CA ALA A 28 6.77 9.74 -8.43
C ALA A 28 6.38 10.96 -9.29
N GLU A 29 5.45 11.79 -8.80
CA GLU A 29 5.07 13.03 -9.49
C GLU A 29 6.26 14.00 -9.59
N GLU A 30 7.04 14.14 -8.52
CA GLU A 30 8.23 14.97 -8.48
C GLU A 30 9.31 14.44 -9.43
N ALA A 31 9.56 13.13 -9.43
CA ALA A 31 10.49 12.49 -10.36
C ALA A 31 10.06 12.71 -11.82
N ARG A 32 8.76 12.61 -12.12
CA ARG A 32 8.21 12.92 -13.44
C ARG A 32 8.43 14.38 -13.83
N ARG A 33 8.20 15.33 -12.93
CA ARG A 33 8.42 16.77 -13.16
C ARG A 33 9.90 17.09 -13.39
N ALA A 34 10.78 16.43 -12.65
CA ALA A 34 12.23 16.57 -12.79
C ALA A 34 12.82 15.72 -13.94
N ASN A 35 12.00 14.97 -14.67
CA ASN A 35 12.42 14.05 -15.73
C ASN A 35 13.55 13.10 -15.27
N THR A 36 13.39 12.52 -14.08
CA THR A 36 14.34 11.57 -13.49
C THR A 36 13.68 10.22 -13.23
N CYS A 37 14.50 9.16 -13.18
CA CYS A 37 14.04 7.81 -12.87
C CYS A 37 13.72 7.66 -11.38
N MET A 38 12.84 6.72 -11.06
CA MET A 38 12.60 6.27 -9.70
C MET A 38 13.50 5.07 -9.38
N VAL A 39 13.95 5.02 -8.12
CA VAL A 39 14.62 3.86 -7.55
C VAL A 39 13.70 3.32 -6.46
N VAL A 40 13.25 2.09 -6.63
CA VAL A 40 12.37 1.40 -5.68
C VAL A 40 13.01 0.10 -5.24
N GLU A 41 12.66 -0.34 -4.05
CA GLU A 41 13.06 -1.64 -3.54
C GLU A 41 11.84 -2.57 -3.57
N GLU A 42 12.03 -3.76 -4.14
CA GLU A 42 11.02 -4.83 -4.22
C GLU A 42 11.71 -6.17 -3.94
N ASP A 43 11.25 -6.90 -2.93
CA ASP A 43 11.80 -8.21 -2.52
C ASP A 43 13.32 -8.24 -2.27
N GLY A 44 13.84 -7.19 -1.64
CA GLY A 44 15.26 -6.99 -1.34
C GLY A 44 16.09 -6.52 -2.54
N LYS A 45 15.47 -6.25 -3.69
CA LYS A 45 16.16 -5.84 -4.92
C LYS A 45 15.86 -4.39 -5.25
N VAL A 46 16.91 -3.68 -5.63
CA VAL A 46 16.78 -2.30 -6.11
C VAL A 46 16.45 -2.31 -7.60
N LEU A 47 15.29 -1.73 -7.95
CA LEU A 47 14.81 -1.59 -9.31
C LEU A 47 14.80 -0.12 -9.72
N HIS A 48 15.12 0.12 -10.99
CA HIS A 48 15.00 1.42 -11.61
C HIS A 48 13.81 1.39 -12.54
N GLU A 49 12.86 2.30 -12.35
CA GLU A 49 11.69 2.38 -13.21
C GLU A 49 11.33 3.80 -13.55
N SER A 50 10.59 3.95 -14.65
CA SER A 50 10.07 5.26 -15.05
C SER A 50 8.96 5.69 -14.08
N PRO A 51 8.85 7.00 -13.74
CA PRO A 51 7.76 7.49 -12.90
C PRO A 51 6.37 7.14 -13.42
N GLN A 52 6.21 7.03 -14.75
CA GLN A 52 4.95 6.65 -15.41
C GLN A 52 4.60 5.19 -15.13
N GLU A 53 5.57 4.29 -15.19
CA GLU A 53 5.37 2.88 -14.87
C GLU A 53 5.07 2.66 -13.40
N TYR A 54 5.77 3.35 -12.50
CA TYR A 54 5.47 3.30 -11.07
C TYR A 54 4.01 3.72 -10.80
N LEU A 55 3.57 4.84 -11.36
CA LEU A 55 2.19 5.33 -11.20
C LEU A 55 1.16 4.37 -11.79
N ARG A 56 1.48 3.74 -12.94
CA ARG A 56 0.62 2.72 -13.56
C ARG A 56 0.46 1.51 -12.65
N LYS A 57 1.56 0.90 -12.20
CA LYS A 57 1.55 -0.27 -11.29
C LYS A 57 0.80 0.02 -9.98
N ARG A 58 0.96 1.22 -9.43
CA ARG A 58 0.25 1.67 -8.22
C ARG A 58 -1.25 1.90 -8.43
N SER A 59 -1.65 2.26 -9.65
CA SER A 59 -3.07 2.39 -10.01
C SER A 59 -3.71 1.03 -10.30
N GLU A 60 -2.92 0.08 -10.81
CA GLU A 60 -3.32 -1.28 -11.10
C GLU A 60 -3.38 -2.18 -9.86
N GLN A 61 -2.59 -1.90 -8.82
CA GLN A 61 -2.72 -2.54 -7.52
C GLN A 61 -4.06 -2.10 -6.87
N PRO A 62 -5.08 -2.97 -6.82
CA PRO A 62 -6.22 -2.72 -5.97
C PRO A 62 -5.70 -2.77 -4.53
N LEU A 63 -6.21 -1.90 -3.65
CA LEU A 63 -6.15 -2.14 -2.21
C LEU A 63 -6.42 -3.63 -1.99
N LEU A 64 -5.46 -4.39 -1.46
CA LEU A 64 -5.56 -5.84 -1.28
C LEU A 64 -6.94 -6.22 -0.71
N SER A 65 -7.87 -6.53 -1.61
CA SER A 65 -9.12 -7.18 -1.29
C SER A 65 -8.79 -8.66 -1.31
N SER A 66 -8.41 -9.20 -0.16
CA SER A 66 -8.89 -10.50 0.31
C SER A 66 -8.10 -10.91 1.56
N THR A 67 -8.75 -10.74 2.70
CA THR A 67 -8.69 -11.74 3.77
C THR A 67 -8.94 -13.09 3.12
N LYS A 68 -7.88 -13.86 2.87
CA LYS A 68 -8.00 -15.28 2.61
C LYS A 68 -8.10 -15.95 3.99
N PRO A 69 -9.27 -16.43 4.45
CA PRO A 69 -9.24 -17.40 5.54
C PRO A 69 -8.47 -18.60 5.00
N SER A 70 -7.28 -18.78 5.56
CA SER A 70 -6.51 -20.00 5.41
C SER A 70 -7.40 -21.13 5.93
N VAL A 71 -7.92 -21.95 5.02
CA VAL A 71 -8.54 -23.23 5.36
C VAL A 71 -7.44 -24.18 5.83
N HIS A 72 -6.99 -23.95 7.06
CA HIS A 72 -6.47 -24.99 7.91
C HIS A 72 -7.67 -25.57 8.63
N ASP A 73 -8.16 -26.72 8.17
CA ASP A 73 -8.12 -27.89 9.03
C ASP A 73 -8.24 -29.16 8.19
N THR A 74 -7.14 -29.88 8.25
CA THR A 74 -6.84 -31.21 7.76
C THR A 74 -7.84 -32.24 8.28
N LEU A 75 -8.18 -33.17 7.39
CA LEU A 75 -8.53 -34.58 7.62
C LEU A 75 -8.41 -35.07 9.09
N ASP A 76 -9.49 -35.65 9.63
CA ASP A 76 -9.54 -37.08 9.99
C ASP A 76 -10.77 -37.45 10.83
N ALA A 77 -11.13 -38.74 10.70
CA ALA A 77 -11.88 -39.59 11.63
C ALA A 77 -13.40 -39.76 11.45
N LEU A 78 -13.69 -40.87 10.74
CA LEU A 78 -14.74 -41.90 10.92
C LEU A 78 -16.22 -41.54 10.65
#